data_AF-A0A6G2PYF8-F1
#
_entry.id   AF-A0A6G2PYF8-F1
#
_cell.length_a   1.000
_cell.length_b   1.000
_cell.length_c   1.000
_cell.angle_alpha   90.00
_cell.angle_beta   90.00
_cell.angle_gamma   90.00
#
_symmetry.space_group_name_H-M   'P 1'
#
loop_
_entity.id
_entity.type
_entity.pdbx_description
1 polymer ?
#
loop_
_entity_poly.entity_id
_entity_poly.type
_entity_poly.pdbx_seq_one_letter_code
_entity_poly.pdbx_strand_id
1 'polypeptide(L)'
;MIVEAQVRDYGFSPAQQDEIWRRWREGQSFSLIGRALGAPMQSARRFLCQSGGVRMTPQTRSERHLSGSEREEISRGIAAG
;
A
#
# COMPACT_ATOMS: atom_id res chain seq x y z
N MET A 1 -17.34 0.17 -11.34
CA MET A 1 -16.41 -0.98 -11.22
C MET A 1 -15.04 -0.42 -10.92
N ILE A 2 -14.69 -0.24 -9.65
CA ILE A 2 -13.34 0.23 -9.28
C ILE A 2 -12.45 -1.01 -9.39
N VAL A 3 -11.55 -1.00 -10.37
CA VAL A 3 -10.60 -2.09 -10.57
C VAL A 3 -9.57 -2.00 -9.44
N GLU A 4 -9.69 -2.89 -8.46
CA GLU A 4 -8.75 -2.98 -7.34
C GLU A 4 -7.44 -3.60 -7.82
N ALA A 5 -6.58 -2.83 -8.49
CA ALA A 5 -5.26 -3.34 -8.84
C ALA A 5 -4.37 -3.37 -7.58
N GLN A 6 -3.93 -4.57 -7.19
CA GLN A 6 -2.99 -4.75 -6.09
C GLN A 6 -1.63 -4.18 -6.50
N VAL A 7 -1.26 -3.03 -5.93
CA VAL A 7 0.09 -2.46 -6.07
C VAL A 7 1.04 -3.35 -5.27
N ARG A 8 2.10 -3.84 -5.92
CA ARG A 8 3.16 -4.56 -5.23
C ARG A 8 3.94 -3.54 -4.43
N ASP A 9 4.16 -3.85 -3.17
CA ASP A 9 4.83 -3.01 -2.19
C ASP A 9 6.33 -2.80 -2.51
N TYR A 10 6.95 -3.72 -3.25
CA TYR A 10 8.39 -3.74 -3.56
C TYR A 10 9.31 -3.61 -2.33
N GLY A 11 8.81 -3.93 -1.13
CA GLY A 11 9.51 -3.81 0.14
C GLY A 11 9.46 -2.41 0.75
N PHE A 12 8.57 -1.53 0.27
CA PHE A 12 8.33 -0.21 0.83
C PHE A 12 7.18 -0.25 1.82
N SER A 13 7.47 0.04 3.09
CA SER A 13 6.42 0.29 4.08
C SER A 13 5.39 1.33 3.60
N PRO A 14 4.15 1.31 4.12
CA PRO A 14 3.12 2.29 3.74
C PRO A 14 3.60 3.75 3.82
N ALA A 15 4.37 4.10 4.85
CA ALA A 15 4.97 5.42 4.99
C ALA A 15 5.99 5.75 3.89
N GLN A 16 6.81 4.77 3.47
CA GLN A 16 7.73 4.94 2.35
C GLN A 16 6.97 5.10 1.03
N GLN A 17 5.88 4.36 0.81
CA GLN A 17 5.03 4.52 -0.37
C GLN A 17 4.42 5.93 -0.45
N ASP A 18 3.92 6.46 0.66
CA ASP A 18 3.40 7.83 0.72
C ASP A 18 4.47 8.87 0.43
N GLU A 19 5.68 8.68 0.95
CA GLU A 19 6.82 9.56 0.68
C GLU A 19 7.27 9.50 -0.79
N ILE A 20 7.27 8.32 -1.43
CA ILE A 20 7.51 8.17 -2.87
C ILE A 20 6.49 9.00 -3.66
N TRP A 21 5.20 8.87 -3.34
CA TRP A 21 4.13 9.63 -4.00
C TRP A 21 4.23 11.13 -3.77
N ARG A 22 4.60 11.57 -2.58
CA ARG A 22 4.81 12.99 -2.27
C ARG A 22 5.91 13.58 -3.13
N ARG A 23 7.09 12.95 -3.15
CA ARG A 23 8.25 13.42 -3.91
C ARG A 23 8.06 13.34 -5.41
N TRP A 24 7.36 12.32 -5.90
CA TRP A 24 6.99 12.21 -7.31
C TRP A 24 6.08 13.36 -7.75
N ARG A 25 5.08 13.72 -6.93
CA ARG A 25 4.21 14.88 -7.18
C ARG A 25 4.97 16.21 -7.16
N GLU A 26 6.04 16.30 -6.38
CA GLU A 26 6.96 17.45 -6.37
C GLU A 26 7.90 17.48 -7.58
N GLY A 27 7.83 16.50 -8.51
CA GLY A 27 8.67 16.44 -9.70
C GLY A 27 10.09 15.95 -9.44
N GLN A 28 10.36 15.33 -8.28
CA GLN A 28 11.67 14.77 -7.99
C GLN A 28 11.98 13.56 -8.89
N SER A 29 13.24 13.42 -9.29
CA SER A 29 13.68 12.27 -10.09
C SER A 29 13.66 10.97 -9.28
N PHE A 30 13.47 9.82 -9.95
CA PHE A 30 13.50 8.51 -9.29
C PHE A 30 14.78 8.25 -8.50
N SER A 31 15.92 8.79 -8.97
CA SER A 31 17.22 8.64 -8.32
C SER A 31 17.25 9.36 -6.98
N LEU A 32 16.68 10.57 -6.91
CA LEU A 32 16.58 11.37 -5.70
C LEU A 32 15.62 10.72 -4.69
N ILE A 33 14.48 10.21 -5.18
CA ILE A 33 13.50 9.47 -4.38
C ILE A 33 14.13 8.22 -3.76
N GLY A 34 14.80 7.40 -4.57
CA GLY A 34 15.50 6.20 -4.08
C GLY A 34 16.57 6.53 -3.03
N ARG A 35 17.39 7.55 -3.28
CA ARG A 35 18.43 8.01 -2.34
C ARG A 35 17.83 8.45 -1.00
N ALA A 36 16.72 9.18 -1.03
CA ALA A 36 16.07 9.66 0.19
C ALA A 36 15.46 8.53 1.03
N LEU A 37 15.06 7.43 0.39
CA LEU A 37 14.45 6.26 1.04
C LEU A 37 15.45 5.16 1.36
N GLY A 38 16.73 5.33 1.01
CA GLY A 38 17.75 4.29 1.14
C GLY A 38 17.50 3.08 0.23
N ALA A 39 16.76 3.26 -0.86
CA ALA A 39 16.32 2.19 -1.74
C ALA A 39 16.89 2.34 -3.17
N PRO A 40 17.05 1.23 -3.92
CA PRO A 40 17.43 1.30 -5.32
C PRO A 40 16.42 2.13 -6.13
N MET A 41 16.92 3.02 -6.99
CA MET A 41 16.11 3.80 -7.94
C MET A 41 15.11 2.92 -8.70
N GLN A 42 15.55 1.71 -9.08
CA GLN A 42 14.79 0.74 -9.85
C GLN A 42 13.51 0.33 -9.13
N SER A 43 13.56 0.20 -7.79
CA SER A 43 12.42 -0.18 -6.97
C SER A 43 11.38 0.95 -6.93
N ALA A 44 11.81 2.19 -6.68
CA ALA A 44 10.92 3.36 -6.69
C ALA A 44 10.27 3.58 -8.07
N ARG A 45 11.04 3.42 -9.15
CA ARG A 45 10.53 3.47 -10.52
C ARG A 45 9.50 2.38 -10.79
N ARG A 46 9.79 1.11 -10.45
CA ARG A 46 8.86 -0.02 -10.65
C ARG A 46 7.57 0.18 -9.87
N PHE A 47 7.65 0.67 -8.64
CA PHE A 47 6.49 1.00 -7.81
C PHE A 47 5.60 2.05 -8.48
N LEU A 48 6.17 3.19 -8.91
CA LEU A 48 5.41 4.27 -9.57
C LEU A 48 4.86 3.87 -10.95
N CYS A 49 5.63 3.12 -11.74
CA CYS A 49 5.20 2.65 -13.06
C CYS A 49 4.07 1.61 -12.98
N GLN A 50 3.99 0.81 -11.92
CA GLN A 50 2.92 -0.18 -11.77
C GLN A 50 1.54 0.47 -11.72
N SER A 51 1.43 1.63 -11.07
CA SER A 51 0.18 2.36 -10.95
C SER A 51 -0.03 3.38 -12.09
N GLY A 52 0.87 3.41 -13.08
CA GLY A 52 0.80 4.37 -14.20
C GLY A 52 0.91 5.84 -13.79
N GLY A 53 1.49 6.12 -12.61
CA GLY A 53 1.53 7.49 -12.07
C GLY A 53 0.23 7.97 -11.40
N VAL A 54 -0.79 7.11 -11.26
CA VAL A 54 -1.99 7.39 -10.46
C VAL A 54 -1.83 6.75 -9.09
N ARG A 55 -1.98 7.52 -8.00
CA ARG A 55 -1.98 6.95 -6.64
C ARG A 55 -3.19 6.03 -6.51
N MET A 56 -2.97 4.73 -6.51
CA MET A 56 -4.02 3.78 -6.17
C MET A 56 -4.38 4.00 -4.71
N THR A 57 -5.67 4.13 -4.43
CA THR A 57 -6.17 4.32 -3.07
C THR A 57 -5.64 3.16 -2.22
N PRO A 58 -4.95 3.44 -1.09
CA PRO A 58 -4.53 2.38 -0.18
C PRO A 58 -5.74 1.50 0.14
N GLN A 59 -5.56 0.18 0.11
CA GLN A 59 -6.65 -0.74 0.42
C GLN A 59 -7.12 -0.47 1.86
N THR A 60 -8.29 0.17 1.99
CA THR A 60 -8.98 0.26 3.27
C THR A 60 -9.69 -1.05 3.50
N ARG A 61 -9.64 -1.58 4.73
CA ARG A 61 -10.54 -2.67 5.10
C ARG A 61 -11.97 -2.17 4.90
N SER A 62 -12.80 -2.96 4.24
CA SER A 62 -14.23 -2.67 4.09
C SER A 62 -14.85 -2.47 5.47
N GLU A 63 -15.81 -1.56 5.60
CA GLU A 63 -16.53 -1.32 6.87
C GLU A 63 -17.26 -2.58 7.38
N ARG A 64 -17.52 -3.55 6.48
CA ARG A 64 -18.10 -4.86 6.82
C ARG A 64 -17.06 -5.92 7.20
N HIS A 65 -15.78 -5.56 7.25
CA HIS A 65 -14.72 -6.50 7.62
C HIS A 65 -14.72 -6.64 9.15
N LEU A 66 -15.05 -7.85 9.62
CA LEU A 66 -14.98 -8.21 11.03
C LEU A 66 -13.60 -7.90 11.61
N SER A 67 -13.58 -7.14 12.70
CA SER A 67 -12.40 -6.91 13.53
C SER A 67 -11.90 -8.23 14.14
N GLY A 68 -10.66 -8.24 14.63
CA GLY A 68 -10.10 -9.43 15.30
C GLY A 68 -10.96 -9.90 16.47
N SER A 69 -11.54 -8.97 17.23
CA SER A 69 -12.45 -9.25 18.33
C SER A 69 -13.77 -9.85 17.87
N GLU A 70 -14.37 -9.34 16.79
CA GLU A 70 -15.60 -9.92 16.23
C GLU A 70 -15.37 -11.33 15.68
N ARG A 71 -14.18 -11.60 15.10
CA ARG A 71 -13.81 -12.96 14.66
C ARG A 71 -13.62 -13.92 15.83
N GLU A 72 -13.03 -13.47 16.93
CA GLU A 72 -12.90 -14.23 18.17
C GLU A 72 -14.26 -14.56 18.79
N GLU A 73 -15.18 -13.60 18.86
CA GLU A 73 -16.55 -13.78 19.35
C GLU A 73 -17.29 -14.86 18.55
N ILE A 74 -17.28 -14.75 17.21
CA ILE A 74 -17.88 -15.74 16.31
C ILE A 74 -17.22 -17.10 16.49
N SER A 75 -15.88 -17.16 16.59
CA SER A 75 -15.16 -18.43 16.76
C SER A 75 -15.51 -19.11 18.08
N ARG A 76 -15.69 -18.35 19.17
CA ARG A 76 -16.12 -18.89 20.46
C ARG A 76 -17.57 -19.37 20.41
N GLY A 77 -18.46 -18.62 19.76
CA GLY A 77 -19.84 -19.04 19.53
C GLY A 77 -19.94 -20.35 18.75
N ILE A 78 -19.15 -20.50 17.69
CA ILE A 78 -19.07 -21.74 16.91
C ILE A 78 -18.48 -22.90 17.74
N ALA A 79 -17.49 -22.64 18.58
CA ALA A 79 -16.89 -23.65 19.44
C ALA A 79 -17.80 -24.08 20.61
N ALA A 80 -18.73 -23.20 21.03
CA ALA A 80 -19.64 -23.44 22.15
C ALA A 80 -20.91 -24.22 21.76
N GLY A 81 -21.30 -24.24 20.47
CA GLY A 81 -22.39 -25.06 19.93
C GLY A 81 -23.76 -24.37 19.96
#